data_AF-A0A0A1DNQ1-F1
#
_entry.id   AF-A0A0A1DNQ1-F1
#
_cell.length_a   1.000
_cell.length_b   1.000
_cell.length_c   1.000
_cell.angle_alpha   90.00
_cell.angle_beta   90.00
_cell.angle_gamma   90.00
#
_symmetry.space_group_name_H-M   'P 1'
#
loop_
_entity.id
_entity.type
_entity.pdbx_description
1 polymer ?
#
loop_
_entity_poly.entity_id
_entity_poly.type
_entity_poly.pdbx_seq_one_letter_code
_entity_poly.pdbx_strand_id
1 'polypeptide(L)'
;MADGLRKTALAPVRTATTLRDEVRENERLRLLLTTGAFLIPATIIWIFEEIPLAWRVVGTLALLLTASLVGIVALSAQLRQQDRLEAEPLPADLGSIPAAARAHREVRDGDPLLLAAHRADFVGLTYKSLSDMLDEVNARGAQLDALTTACLYVYALPVLEQLHPTLRHSSGLLPEWSRSIENAIEGLRRAAPALRELDLVLLDAEPAFTMSRVWTADDAGSGVHHLRWTPVVAGTEPKDMPTLRFESSSGDVDGAELYQAFSRFSEDLISRRAVRRFPLVRADLGYERADVAGLVELLAKISTHPIMRRDDVSFDVSITAPVALLGERTALKPWEVRTFYEAYLDPAGSVVSFTAEMAPRRQQATIRVDDGAHGEVRTVPVTEKHRLAAFALMTLPGAEPSVLLVDKPKGIWALDVPGGKVGVDDADWRATIRRELVEELALVLPPDANLRQVAWSYDPKSQKEGVPVLSVYAAHLLEPELASYARSFLVGKDGVAARRTLALPAADLLRRKAAQGADNSWAEPLCHAPRRAFEAVVRMAGR
;
A
#
# COMPACT_ATOMS: atom_id res chain seq x y z
N MET A 1 42.42 12.14 -81.69
CA MET A 1 42.56 11.48 -80.38
C MET A 1 41.61 12.18 -79.44
N ALA A 2 40.30 11.95 -79.54
CA ALA A 2 39.58 10.72 -79.23
C ALA A 2 39.61 10.40 -77.72
N ASP A 3 38.43 10.58 -77.13
CA ASP A 3 37.83 9.88 -76.00
C ASP A 3 38.41 9.98 -74.60
N GLY A 4 37.53 10.37 -73.68
CA GLY A 4 37.43 9.62 -72.44
C GLY A 4 37.08 10.37 -71.17
N LEU A 5 36.08 11.26 -71.13
CA LEU A 5 35.41 11.57 -69.86
C LEU A 5 33.89 11.47 -70.00
N ARG A 6 33.38 10.42 -69.37
CA ARG A 6 32.00 9.95 -69.33
C ARG A 6 31.03 11.05 -68.92
N LYS A 7 29.95 11.16 -69.68
CA LYS A 7 28.64 11.65 -69.23
C LYS A 7 28.20 10.81 -68.02
N THR A 8 28.41 11.29 -66.81
CA THR A 8 27.54 10.96 -65.68
C THR A 8 26.36 11.91 -65.73
N ALA A 9 25.21 11.40 -66.14
CA ALA A 9 23.94 12.07 -65.97
C ALA A 9 23.80 12.45 -64.48
N LEU A 10 23.70 13.74 -64.19
CA LEU A 10 23.20 14.24 -62.92
C LEU A 10 21.76 13.73 -62.79
N ALA A 11 21.57 12.64 -62.04
CA ALA A 11 20.26 12.30 -61.52
C ALA A 11 19.78 13.50 -60.69
N PRO A 12 18.53 13.95 -60.84
CA PRO A 12 18.03 15.07 -60.06
C PRO A 12 18.12 14.70 -58.58
N VAL A 13 18.83 15.54 -57.81
CA VAL A 13 18.87 15.46 -56.35
C VAL A 13 17.42 15.64 -55.87
N ARG A 14 16.77 14.52 -55.53
CA ARG A 14 15.45 14.52 -54.88
C ARG A 14 15.65 15.17 -53.51
N THR A 15 15.16 16.39 -53.38
CA THR A 15 15.13 17.09 -52.09
C THR A 15 14.20 16.34 -51.14
N ALA A 16 14.49 16.35 -49.85
CA ALA A 16 13.71 15.63 -48.82
C ALA A 16 12.21 15.98 -48.84
N THR A 17 11.84 17.13 -49.38
CA THR A 17 10.46 17.55 -49.67
C THR A 17 9.80 16.71 -50.76
N THR A 18 10.46 16.44 -51.89
CA THR A 18 9.90 15.60 -52.98
C THR A 18 9.68 14.13 -52.59
N LEU A 19 10.51 13.58 -51.70
CA LEU A 19 10.31 12.23 -51.14
C LEU A 19 9.16 12.18 -50.12
N ARG A 20 8.98 13.23 -49.32
CA ARG A 20 7.86 13.34 -48.37
C ARG A 20 6.51 13.47 -49.09
N ASP A 21 6.47 14.15 -50.23
CA ASP A 21 5.24 14.33 -51.00
C ASP A 21 4.83 13.04 -51.74
N GLU A 22 5.78 12.29 -52.33
CA GLU A 22 5.50 10.96 -52.94
C GLU A 22 5.05 9.92 -51.90
N VAL A 23 5.59 9.96 -50.68
CA VAL A 23 5.19 9.07 -49.57
C VAL A 23 3.78 9.41 -49.08
N ARG A 24 3.47 10.70 -48.90
CA ARG A 24 2.11 11.16 -48.52
C ARG A 24 1.05 10.81 -49.57
N GLU A 25 1.40 10.87 -50.85
CA GLU A 25 0.47 10.54 -51.92
C GLU A 25 0.17 9.03 -51.99
N ASN A 26 1.19 8.18 -51.81
CA ASN A 26 1.02 6.72 -51.67
C ASN A 26 0.25 6.32 -50.40
N GLU A 27 0.43 7.04 -49.29
CA GLU A 27 -0.29 6.82 -48.04
C GLU A 27 -1.78 7.16 -48.17
N ARG A 28 -2.11 8.28 -48.84
CA ARG A 28 -3.51 8.64 -49.13
C ARG A 28 -4.19 7.59 -50.02
N LEU A 29 -3.48 7.08 -51.02
CA LEU A 29 -3.99 6.03 -51.92
C LEU A 29 -4.24 4.70 -51.18
N ARG A 30 -3.34 4.30 -50.28
CA ARG A 30 -3.53 3.10 -49.44
C ARG A 30 -4.67 3.26 -48.44
N LEU A 31 -4.82 4.43 -47.83
CA LEU A 31 -5.92 4.70 -46.91
C LEU A 31 -7.27 4.61 -47.65
N LEU A 32 -7.38 5.24 -48.82
CA LEU A 32 -8.59 5.21 -49.66
C LEU A 32 -8.94 3.78 -50.12
N LEU A 33 -7.97 2.98 -50.54
CA LEU A 33 -8.18 1.59 -50.93
C LEU A 33 -8.62 0.71 -49.75
N THR A 34 -8.04 0.93 -48.56
CA THR A 34 -8.40 0.17 -47.35
C THR A 34 -9.80 0.54 -46.86
N THR A 35 -10.13 1.84 -46.82
CA THR A 35 -11.47 2.32 -46.47
C THR A 35 -12.53 1.84 -47.46
N GLY A 36 -12.22 1.83 -48.77
CA GLY A 36 -13.11 1.27 -49.80
C GLY A 36 -13.37 -0.22 -49.65
N ALA A 37 -12.36 -1.02 -49.27
CA ALA A 37 -12.48 -2.47 -49.13
C ALA A 37 -13.45 -2.92 -48.02
N PHE A 38 -13.74 -2.07 -47.03
CA PHE A 38 -14.65 -2.40 -45.91
C PHE A 38 -16.00 -1.68 -46.00
N LEU A 39 -16.05 -0.47 -46.56
CA LEU A 39 -17.32 0.26 -46.72
C LEU A 39 -18.22 -0.34 -47.81
N ILE A 40 -17.63 -0.87 -48.89
CA ILE A 40 -18.39 -1.45 -50.01
C ILE A 40 -19.13 -2.74 -49.57
N PRO A 41 -18.49 -3.73 -48.92
CA PRO A 41 -19.22 -4.88 -48.38
C PRO A 41 -20.24 -4.52 -47.30
N ALA A 42 -19.93 -3.53 -46.45
CA ALA A 42 -20.82 -3.07 -45.40
C ALA A 42 -22.10 -2.43 -45.96
N THR A 43 -22.03 -1.76 -47.12
CA THR A 43 -23.22 -1.22 -47.82
C THR A 43 -23.94 -2.27 -48.65
N ILE A 44 -23.25 -3.26 -49.23
CA ILE A 44 -23.87 -4.37 -49.98
C ILE A 44 -24.81 -5.20 -49.11
N ILE A 45 -24.51 -5.40 -47.83
CA ILE A 45 -25.39 -6.11 -46.87
C ILE A 45 -26.78 -5.46 -46.76
N TRP A 46 -26.88 -4.16 -47.02
CA TRP A 46 -28.14 -3.41 -46.96
C TRP A 46 -28.96 -3.47 -48.25
N ILE A 47 -28.35 -3.89 -49.37
CA ILE A 47 -29.02 -4.05 -50.68
C ILE A 47 -29.89 -5.30 -50.71
N PHE A 48 -29.54 -6.35 -49.95
CA PHE A 48 -30.29 -7.60 -49.94
C PHE A 48 -31.44 -7.56 -48.92
N GLU A 49 -32.65 -7.23 -49.41
CA GLU A 49 -33.85 -7.12 -48.58
C GLU A 49 -34.30 -8.42 -47.90
N GLU A 50 -33.77 -9.56 -48.34
CA GLU A 50 -34.07 -10.89 -47.81
C GLU A 50 -33.34 -11.20 -46.48
N ILE A 51 -32.28 -10.46 -46.16
CA ILE A 51 -31.54 -10.65 -44.90
C ILE A 51 -32.33 -10.00 -43.75
N PRO A 52 -32.66 -10.69 -42.64
CA PRO A 52 -33.35 -10.06 -41.52
C PRO A 52 -32.56 -8.87 -40.95
N LEU A 53 -33.26 -7.81 -40.53
CA LEU A 53 -32.66 -6.55 -40.05
C LEU A 53 -31.59 -6.78 -38.97
N ALA A 54 -31.84 -7.67 -38.02
CA ALA A 54 -30.89 -8.02 -36.96
C ALA A 54 -29.56 -8.55 -37.52
N TRP A 55 -29.60 -9.37 -38.57
CA TRP A 55 -28.40 -9.91 -39.21
C TRP A 55 -27.65 -8.90 -40.07
N ARG A 56 -28.34 -7.91 -40.66
CA ARG A 56 -27.69 -6.80 -41.35
C ARG A 56 -26.91 -5.91 -40.39
N VAL A 57 -27.49 -5.61 -39.23
CA VAL A 57 -26.83 -4.82 -38.17
C VAL A 57 -25.61 -5.55 -37.62
N VAL A 58 -25.74 -6.84 -37.30
CA VAL A 58 -24.61 -7.66 -36.81
C VAL A 58 -23.50 -7.78 -37.85
N GLY A 59 -23.83 -8.03 -39.12
CA GLY A 59 -22.83 -8.12 -40.19
C GLY A 59 -22.10 -6.80 -40.44
N THR A 60 -22.82 -5.67 -40.39
CA THR A 60 -22.24 -4.33 -40.54
C THR A 60 -21.29 -4.01 -39.38
N LEU A 61 -21.70 -4.30 -38.14
CA LEU A 61 -20.86 -4.09 -36.96
C LEU A 61 -19.60 -4.96 -36.99
N ALA A 62 -19.71 -6.23 -37.37
CA ALA A 62 -18.57 -7.13 -37.48
C ALA A 62 -17.53 -6.66 -38.52
N LEU A 63 -17.99 -6.15 -39.67
CA LEU A 63 -17.12 -5.58 -40.71
C LEU A 63 -16.40 -4.31 -40.24
N LEU A 64 -17.12 -3.41 -39.54
CA LEU A 64 -16.53 -2.18 -39.00
C LEU A 64 -15.52 -2.45 -37.88
N LEU A 65 -15.79 -3.45 -37.03
CA LEU A 65 -14.86 -3.88 -35.97
C LEU A 65 -13.58 -4.48 -36.57
N THR A 66 -13.73 -5.30 -37.61
CA THR A 66 -12.59 -5.90 -38.33
C THR A 66 -11.74 -4.83 -39.03
N ALA A 67 -12.38 -3.85 -39.67
CA ALA A 67 -11.70 -2.72 -40.30
C ALA A 67 -10.91 -1.88 -39.27
N SER A 68 -11.49 -1.66 -38.09
CA SER A 68 -10.85 -0.93 -36.99
C SER A 68 -9.61 -1.68 -36.47
N LEU A 69 -9.70 -3.01 -36.33
CA LEU A 69 -8.59 -3.84 -35.88
C LEU A 69 -7.42 -3.84 -36.88
N VAL A 70 -7.72 -3.97 -38.18
CA VAL A 70 -6.72 -3.89 -39.25
C VAL A 70 -6.06 -2.51 -39.31
N GLY A 71 -6.84 -1.43 -39.11
CA GLY A 71 -6.32 -0.07 -39.04
C GLY A 71 -5.34 0.14 -37.89
N ILE A 72 -5.64 -0.40 -36.70
CA ILE A 72 -4.76 -0.32 -35.52
C ILE A 72 -3.46 -1.12 -35.74
N VAL A 73 -3.55 -2.31 -36.35
CA VAL A 73 -2.36 -3.13 -36.66
C VAL A 73 -1.48 -2.49 -37.74
N ALA A 74 -2.09 -1.86 -38.76
CA ALA A 74 -1.35 -1.14 -39.78
C ALA A 74 -0.65 0.12 -39.21
N LEU A 75 -1.35 0.91 -38.38
CA LEU A 75 -0.81 2.11 -37.74
C LEU A 75 0.36 1.76 -36.80
N SER A 76 0.25 0.68 -36.04
CA SER A 76 1.32 0.19 -35.16
C SER A 76 2.51 -0.39 -35.93
N ALA A 77 2.31 -1.00 -37.09
CA ALA A 77 3.41 -1.42 -37.96
C ALA A 77 4.13 -0.23 -38.61
N GLN A 78 3.38 0.84 -38.94
CA GLN A 78 3.90 2.06 -39.56
C GLN A 78 4.75 2.88 -38.57
N LEU A 79 4.32 3.00 -37.31
CA LEU A 79 5.11 3.60 -36.22
C LEU A 79 6.45 2.86 -36.02
N ARG A 80 6.43 1.53 -36.01
CA ARG A 80 7.66 0.71 -35.90
C ARG A 80 8.60 0.82 -37.10
N GLN A 81 8.08 1.16 -38.28
CA GLN A 81 8.88 1.36 -39.49
C GLN A 81 9.52 2.76 -39.51
N GLN A 82 8.84 3.75 -38.92
CA GLN A 82 9.36 5.10 -38.72
C GLN A 82 10.52 5.10 -37.70
N ASP A 83 10.40 4.32 -36.62
CA ASP A 83 11.46 4.12 -35.62
C ASP A 83 12.73 3.45 -36.17
N ARG A 84 12.64 2.72 -37.29
CA ARG A 84 13.80 2.02 -37.90
C ARG A 84 14.64 2.90 -38.84
N LEU A 85 14.12 4.04 -39.28
CA LEU A 85 14.79 4.92 -40.23
C LEU A 85 15.53 6.10 -39.56
N GLU A 86 15.32 6.35 -38.26
CA GLU A 86 15.90 7.49 -37.52
C GLU A 86 17.03 7.06 -36.56
N ALA A 87 18.04 6.34 -37.06
CA ALA A 87 19.26 6.03 -36.32
C ALA A 87 20.46 6.79 -36.91
N GLU A 88 20.59 8.09 -36.57
CA GLU A 88 21.78 8.91 -36.74
C GLU A 88 22.08 9.71 -35.45
N PRO A 89 23.32 10.19 -35.24
CA PRO A 89 23.79 10.63 -33.92
C PRO A 89 23.12 11.93 -33.45
N LEU A 90 22.88 12.00 -32.14
CA LEU A 90 22.16 13.05 -31.45
C LEU A 90 22.77 14.46 -31.69
N PRO A 91 21.98 15.45 -32.14
CA PRO A 91 22.38 16.85 -32.12
C PRO A 91 22.20 17.45 -30.72
N ALA A 92 23.00 18.48 -30.44
CA ALA A 92 23.17 19.14 -29.13
C ALA A 92 22.02 20.07 -28.70
N ASP A 93 20.77 19.75 -29.03
CA ASP A 93 19.61 20.57 -28.68
C ASP A 93 18.58 19.72 -27.90
N LEU A 94 18.61 19.83 -26.58
CA LEU A 94 17.77 19.10 -25.63
C LEU A 94 16.37 19.74 -25.52
N GLY A 95 15.62 19.81 -26.61
CA GLY A 95 14.28 20.41 -26.66
C GLY A 95 13.11 19.42 -26.54
N SER A 96 13.31 18.14 -26.84
CA SER A 96 12.28 17.11 -26.65
C SER A 96 12.95 15.75 -26.65
N ILE A 97 13.06 15.15 -25.46
CA ILE A 97 13.49 13.74 -25.39
C ILE A 97 12.36 12.95 -26.05
N PRO A 98 12.59 12.22 -27.16
CA PRO A 98 11.57 11.38 -27.77
C PRO A 98 11.06 10.39 -26.71
N ALA A 99 9.77 10.05 -26.76
CA ALA A 99 9.18 9.04 -25.89
C ALA A 99 9.95 7.71 -25.99
N ALA A 100 10.97 7.55 -25.16
CA ALA A 100 11.71 6.30 -25.09
C ALA A 100 10.83 5.30 -24.32
N ALA A 101 10.65 4.11 -24.88
CA ALA A 101 10.32 2.94 -24.08
C ALA A 101 11.26 2.89 -22.86
N ARG A 102 10.84 2.29 -21.73
CA ARG A 102 11.73 2.08 -20.58
C ARG A 102 12.77 1.07 -21.04
N ALA A 103 13.80 1.58 -21.70
CA ALA A 103 14.67 0.76 -22.48
C ALA A 103 15.42 -0.13 -21.49
N HIS A 104 15.74 -1.33 -21.95
CA HIS A 104 16.75 -2.19 -21.35
C HIS A 104 18.05 -1.43 -20.97
N ARG A 105 18.28 -0.23 -21.56
CA ARG A 105 19.33 0.74 -21.23
C ARG A 105 19.16 1.49 -19.91
N GLU A 106 17.97 1.84 -19.40
CA GLU A 106 17.88 2.52 -18.09
C GLU A 106 18.26 1.57 -16.95
N VAL A 107 17.79 0.31 -17.04
CA VAL A 107 18.15 -0.74 -16.08
C VAL A 107 19.63 -1.11 -16.19
N ARG A 108 20.17 -1.16 -17.42
CA ARG A 108 21.57 -1.52 -17.65
C ARG A 108 22.53 -0.37 -17.43
N ASP A 109 22.17 0.87 -17.75
CA ASP A 109 23.09 2.00 -17.83
C ASP A 109 22.82 3.06 -16.73
N GLY A 110 21.75 2.91 -15.95
CA GLY A 110 21.26 3.89 -14.98
C GLY A 110 20.18 4.80 -15.58
N ASP A 111 19.41 5.48 -14.72
CA ASP A 111 18.45 6.52 -15.15
C ASP A 111 19.09 7.91 -15.06
N PRO A 112 19.42 8.57 -16.20
CA PRO A 112 20.06 9.88 -16.20
C PRO A 112 19.22 10.96 -15.51
N LEU A 113 17.89 10.87 -15.56
CA LEU A 113 17.02 11.85 -14.91
C LEU A 113 17.09 11.72 -13.40
N LEU A 114 17.22 10.50 -12.89
CA LEU A 114 17.32 10.27 -11.46
C LEU A 114 18.66 10.74 -10.89
N LEU A 115 19.75 10.59 -11.65
CA LEU A 115 21.08 11.08 -11.26
C LEU A 115 21.10 12.61 -11.03
N ALA A 116 20.25 13.37 -11.74
CA ALA A 116 20.12 14.81 -11.60
C ALA A 116 18.92 15.25 -10.73
N ALA A 117 18.22 14.31 -10.10
CA ALA A 117 16.97 14.59 -9.40
C ALA A 117 17.21 15.21 -8.02
N HIS A 118 16.39 16.21 -7.66
CA HIS A 118 16.25 16.71 -6.29
C HIS A 118 15.09 16.07 -5.54
N ARG A 119 14.03 15.71 -6.27
CA ARG A 119 12.88 14.99 -5.74
C ARG A 119 12.44 13.91 -6.70
N ALA A 120 11.90 12.81 -6.19
CA ALA A 120 11.28 11.77 -7.01
C ALA A 120 10.08 11.08 -6.34
N ASP A 121 9.00 10.85 -7.07
CA ASP A 121 7.87 10.04 -6.64
C ASP A 121 7.72 8.85 -7.59
N PHE A 122 7.49 7.65 -7.06
CA PHE A 122 7.34 6.42 -7.83
C PHE A 122 6.03 5.73 -7.48
N VAL A 123 5.23 5.31 -8.46
CA VAL A 123 3.93 4.68 -8.25
C VAL A 123 3.84 3.34 -8.97
N GLY A 124 3.30 2.33 -8.29
CA GLY A 124 3.06 1.02 -8.86
C GLY A 124 4.36 0.32 -9.23
N LEU A 125 4.37 -0.49 -10.30
CA LEU A 125 5.50 -1.36 -10.66
C LEU A 125 6.78 -0.60 -11.09
N THR A 126 6.79 0.73 -11.04
CA THR A 126 8.02 1.52 -11.21
C THR A 126 9.07 1.16 -10.17
N TYR A 127 8.67 0.75 -8.95
CA TYR A 127 9.60 0.33 -7.90
C TYR A 127 10.43 -0.90 -8.30
N LYS A 128 9.91 -1.83 -9.13
CA LYS A 128 10.67 -3.01 -9.58
C LYS A 128 11.87 -2.61 -10.40
N SER A 129 11.65 -1.86 -11.48
CA SER A 129 12.80 -1.45 -12.30
C SER A 129 13.54 -0.24 -11.72
N LEU A 130 13.01 0.43 -10.69
CA LEU A 130 13.79 1.30 -9.81
C LEU A 130 14.78 0.47 -8.99
N SER A 131 14.34 -0.64 -8.38
CA SER A 131 15.21 -1.60 -7.70
C SER A 131 16.31 -2.11 -8.63
N ASP A 132 15.95 -2.64 -9.81
CA ASP A 132 16.93 -3.16 -10.76
C ASP A 132 17.97 -2.09 -11.18
N MET A 133 17.52 -0.84 -11.38
CA MET A 133 18.40 0.27 -11.76
C MET A 133 19.26 0.78 -10.60
N LEU A 134 18.74 0.79 -9.37
CA LEU A 134 19.52 1.14 -8.18
C LEU A 134 20.59 0.10 -7.87
N ASP A 135 20.33 -1.18 -8.13
CA ASP A 135 21.37 -2.23 -8.01
C ASP A 135 22.54 -1.94 -8.94
N GLU A 136 22.27 -1.54 -10.20
CA GLU A 136 23.31 -1.16 -11.15
C GLU A 136 24.03 0.15 -10.77
N VAL A 137 23.28 1.19 -10.37
CA VAL A 137 23.85 2.47 -9.90
C VAL A 137 24.81 2.24 -8.73
N ASN A 138 24.39 1.47 -7.74
CA ASN A 138 25.22 1.12 -6.58
C ASN A 138 26.41 0.24 -6.98
N ALA A 139 26.24 -0.74 -7.88
CA ALA A 139 27.33 -1.58 -8.35
C ALA A 139 28.42 -0.78 -9.09
N ARG A 140 28.05 0.32 -9.75
CA ARG A 140 28.97 1.26 -10.42
C ARG A 140 29.57 2.31 -9.50
N GLY A 141 29.09 2.43 -8.26
CA GLY A 141 29.48 3.51 -7.34
C GLY A 141 28.99 4.89 -7.78
N ALA A 142 27.96 4.97 -8.61
CA ALA A 142 27.31 6.24 -8.96
C ALA A 142 26.43 6.72 -7.79
N GLN A 143 26.32 8.03 -7.62
CA GLN A 143 25.56 8.65 -6.54
C GLN A 143 24.47 9.58 -7.07
N LEU A 144 23.36 9.65 -6.32
CA LEU A 144 22.22 10.54 -6.52
C LEU A 144 22.39 11.78 -5.63
N ASP A 145 23.47 12.52 -5.82
CA ASP A 145 23.94 13.57 -4.89
C ASP A 145 22.93 14.71 -4.67
N ALA A 146 22.09 14.96 -5.67
CA ALA A 146 21.09 16.02 -5.65
C ALA A 146 19.81 15.62 -4.90
N LEU A 147 19.55 14.32 -4.72
CA LEU A 147 18.24 13.80 -4.31
C LEU A 147 18.01 13.99 -2.81
N THR A 148 17.09 14.89 -2.45
CA THR A 148 16.77 15.18 -1.04
C THR A 148 15.45 14.57 -0.59
N THR A 149 14.54 14.25 -1.51
CA THR A 149 13.20 13.75 -1.16
C THR A 149 12.75 12.66 -2.13
N ALA A 150 12.26 11.54 -1.59
CA ALA A 150 11.67 10.47 -2.40
C ALA A 150 10.39 9.90 -1.79
N CYS A 151 9.45 9.46 -2.63
CA CYS A 151 8.22 8.81 -2.19
C CYS A 151 7.91 7.58 -3.04
N LEU A 152 7.65 6.43 -2.40
CA LEU A 152 7.31 5.17 -3.03
C LEU A 152 5.84 4.83 -2.78
N TYR A 153 4.99 4.89 -3.80
CA TYR A 153 3.59 4.46 -3.75
C TYR A 153 3.46 3.03 -4.28
N VAL A 154 3.18 2.09 -3.38
CA VAL A 154 3.19 0.66 -3.66
C VAL A 154 1.78 0.10 -3.53
N TYR A 155 1.31 -0.64 -4.52
CA TYR A 155 0.07 -1.40 -4.41
C TYR A 155 0.19 -2.53 -3.39
N ALA A 156 -0.80 -2.63 -2.49
CA ALA A 156 -0.84 -3.71 -1.52
C ALA A 156 -0.85 -5.08 -2.20
N LEU A 157 -0.06 -6.02 -1.67
CA LEU A 157 0.06 -7.35 -2.26
C LEU A 157 -1.28 -8.08 -2.42
N PRO A 158 -2.21 -8.09 -1.42
CA PRO A 158 -3.50 -8.74 -1.60
C PRO A 158 -4.35 -8.12 -2.71
N VAL A 159 -4.18 -6.82 -2.97
CA VAL A 159 -4.83 -6.13 -4.09
C VAL A 159 -4.23 -6.59 -5.42
N LEU A 160 -2.91 -6.74 -5.47
CA LEU A 160 -2.24 -7.25 -6.67
C LEU A 160 -2.63 -8.71 -6.98
N GLU A 161 -2.69 -9.56 -5.96
CA GLU A 161 -3.04 -10.98 -6.08
C GLU A 161 -4.45 -11.22 -6.59
N GLN A 162 -5.37 -10.29 -6.39
CA GLN A 162 -6.78 -10.48 -6.75
C GLN A 162 -7.22 -9.61 -7.92
N LEU A 163 -6.78 -8.36 -7.96
CA LEU A 163 -7.30 -7.36 -8.88
C LEU A 163 -6.33 -7.01 -10.00
N HIS A 164 -5.02 -7.30 -9.88
CA HIS A 164 -4.09 -6.94 -10.95
C HIS A 164 -4.36 -7.79 -12.19
N PRO A 165 -4.62 -7.18 -13.36
CA PRO A 165 -5.06 -7.91 -14.55
C PRO A 165 -4.03 -8.91 -15.08
N THR A 166 -2.75 -8.72 -14.76
CA THR A 166 -1.64 -9.57 -15.22
C THR A 166 -0.94 -10.36 -14.11
N LEU A 167 -0.98 -9.90 -12.84
CA LEU A 167 -0.15 -10.46 -11.77
C LEU A 167 -0.92 -11.38 -10.82
N ARG A 168 -2.26 -11.34 -10.83
CA ARG A 168 -3.15 -12.11 -9.94
C ARG A 168 -3.01 -13.64 -9.98
N HIS A 169 -2.22 -14.17 -10.92
CA HIS A 169 -1.95 -15.61 -11.06
C HIS A 169 -0.46 -15.93 -11.05
N SER A 170 0.41 -14.97 -10.73
CA SER A 170 1.85 -15.17 -10.67
C SER A 170 2.24 -15.86 -9.36
N SER A 171 2.82 -17.05 -9.45
CA SER A 171 3.35 -17.79 -8.30
C SER A 171 4.58 -17.16 -7.66
N GLY A 172 5.25 -16.23 -8.36
CA GLY A 172 6.43 -15.51 -7.88
C GLY A 172 6.12 -14.12 -7.30
N LEU A 173 4.85 -13.72 -7.21
CA LEU A 173 4.47 -12.33 -6.91
C LEU A 173 4.97 -11.86 -5.54
N LEU A 174 4.72 -12.63 -4.47
CA LEU A 174 5.17 -12.27 -3.11
C LEU A 174 6.70 -12.03 -3.02
N PRO A 175 7.57 -13.00 -3.38
CA PRO A 175 9.02 -12.78 -3.25
C PRO A 175 9.54 -11.68 -4.20
N GLU A 176 8.91 -11.49 -5.36
CA GLU A 176 9.26 -10.39 -6.26
C GLU A 176 8.86 -9.03 -5.69
N TRP A 177 7.63 -8.93 -5.16
CA TRP A 177 7.08 -7.72 -4.57
C TRP A 177 7.91 -7.26 -3.37
N SER A 178 8.18 -8.16 -2.42
CA SER A 178 8.94 -7.81 -1.21
C SER A 178 10.35 -7.36 -1.55
N ARG A 179 11.10 -8.18 -2.30
CA ARG A 179 12.48 -7.87 -2.69
C ARG A 179 12.59 -6.56 -3.45
N SER A 180 11.66 -6.27 -4.35
CA SER A 180 11.72 -5.04 -5.16
C SER A 180 11.53 -3.79 -4.31
N ILE A 181 10.69 -3.84 -3.28
CA ILE A 181 10.46 -2.69 -2.39
C ILE A 181 11.65 -2.51 -1.46
N GLU A 182 12.14 -3.60 -0.85
CA GLU A 182 13.33 -3.59 0.00
C GLU A 182 14.54 -3.03 -0.75
N ASN A 183 14.83 -3.56 -1.95
CA ASN A 183 15.93 -3.10 -2.78
C ASN A 183 15.76 -1.64 -3.22
N ALA A 184 14.53 -1.19 -3.53
CA ALA A 184 14.31 0.22 -3.86
C ALA A 184 14.60 1.14 -2.66
N ILE A 185 14.16 0.78 -1.46
CA ILE A 185 14.38 1.58 -0.24
C ILE A 185 15.87 1.61 0.10
N GLU A 186 16.50 0.44 0.22
CA GLU A 186 17.91 0.33 0.58
C GLU A 186 18.84 0.84 -0.52
N GLY A 187 18.43 0.68 -1.78
CA GLY A 187 19.11 1.25 -2.93
C GLY A 187 19.11 2.77 -2.91
N LEU A 188 17.98 3.41 -2.59
CA LEU A 188 17.88 4.87 -2.46
C LEU A 188 18.69 5.38 -1.27
N ARG A 189 18.62 4.74 -0.10
CA ARG A 189 19.40 5.12 1.09
C ARG A 189 20.90 5.08 0.84
N ARG A 190 21.38 4.07 0.10
CA ARG A 190 22.80 3.95 -0.25
C ARG A 190 23.23 4.92 -1.35
N ALA A 191 22.42 5.07 -2.39
CA ALA A 191 22.79 5.86 -3.56
C ALA A 191 22.61 7.38 -3.34
N ALA A 192 21.73 7.82 -2.45
CA ALA A 192 21.40 9.23 -2.23
C ALA A 192 21.90 9.76 -0.87
N PRO A 193 23.16 10.21 -0.75
CA PRO A 193 23.73 10.67 0.52
C PRO A 193 23.05 11.95 1.08
N ALA A 194 22.39 12.73 0.23
CA ALA A 194 21.69 13.95 0.61
C ALA A 194 20.20 13.71 0.96
N LEU A 195 19.73 12.46 0.97
CA LEU A 195 18.32 12.12 1.18
C LEU A 195 17.86 12.53 2.58
N ARG A 196 16.92 13.48 2.64
CA ARG A 196 16.35 14.02 3.88
C ARG A 196 15.01 13.40 4.21
N GLU A 197 14.20 13.12 3.19
CA GLU A 197 12.87 12.55 3.34
C GLU A 197 12.69 11.36 2.40
N LEU A 198 12.33 10.21 2.96
CA LEU A 198 11.89 9.03 2.21
C LEU A 198 10.61 8.51 2.83
N ASP A 199 9.56 8.40 2.01
CA ASP A 199 8.29 7.83 2.41
C ASP A 199 7.93 6.63 1.57
N LEU A 200 7.30 5.65 2.23
CA LEU A 200 6.61 4.56 1.58
C LEU A 200 5.12 4.72 1.81
N VAL A 201 4.33 4.47 0.78
CA VAL A 201 2.90 4.70 0.76
C VAL A 201 2.22 3.47 0.22
N LEU A 202 1.36 2.84 1.02
CA LEU A 202 0.58 1.67 0.60
C LEU A 202 -0.73 2.12 -0.07
N LEU A 203 -0.95 1.67 -1.30
CA LEU A 203 -2.16 1.90 -2.09
C LEU A 203 -3.09 0.69 -1.97
N ASP A 204 -4.31 0.95 -1.52
CA ASP A 204 -5.33 -0.05 -1.19
C ASP A 204 -6.44 -0.20 -2.23
N ALA A 205 -6.20 0.22 -3.47
CA ALA A 205 -7.21 0.24 -4.53
C ALA A 205 -6.72 -0.40 -5.81
N GLU A 206 -7.67 -0.73 -6.69
CA GLU A 206 -7.43 -1.42 -7.96
C GLU A 206 -6.25 -0.80 -8.74
N PRO A 207 -5.25 -1.62 -9.14
CA PRO A 207 -4.10 -1.14 -9.89
C PRO A 207 -4.54 -0.62 -11.26
N ALA A 208 -4.34 0.67 -11.50
CA ALA A 208 -4.78 1.32 -12.72
C ALA A 208 -3.61 1.87 -13.57
N PHE A 209 -2.47 2.14 -12.94
CA PHE A 209 -1.32 2.72 -13.62
C PHE A 209 -0.01 2.49 -12.87
N THR A 210 1.09 2.75 -13.57
CA THR A 210 2.44 2.85 -13.05
C THR A 210 3.00 4.21 -13.47
N MET A 211 3.72 4.90 -12.58
CA MET A 211 4.20 6.26 -12.83
C MET A 211 5.52 6.56 -12.13
N SER A 212 6.34 7.46 -12.69
CA SER A 212 7.37 8.16 -11.92
C SER A 212 7.29 9.66 -12.20
N ARG A 213 7.53 10.49 -11.18
CA ARG A 213 7.68 11.94 -11.28
C ARG A 213 9.06 12.30 -10.76
N VAL A 214 9.87 12.97 -11.55
CA VAL A 214 11.24 13.35 -11.21
C VAL A 214 11.38 14.85 -11.37
N TRP A 215 11.92 15.50 -10.36
CA TRP A 215 12.19 16.93 -10.35
C TRP A 215 13.69 17.14 -10.46
N THR A 216 14.17 17.73 -11.55
CA THR A 216 15.57 18.11 -11.74
C THR A 216 15.69 19.63 -11.69
N ALA A 217 16.80 20.18 -11.20
CA ALA A 217 17.08 21.60 -11.42
C ALA A 217 17.60 21.79 -12.86
N ASP A 218 17.24 22.89 -13.52
CA ASP A 218 17.99 23.35 -14.69
C ASP A 218 19.14 24.27 -14.28
N ASP A 219 20.06 24.51 -15.22
CA ASP A 219 21.22 25.38 -15.06
C ASP A 219 20.85 26.85 -14.72
N ALA A 220 19.59 27.24 -14.87
CA ALA A 220 19.06 28.58 -14.59
C ALA A 220 18.32 28.68 -13.23
N GLY A 221 18.24 27.58 -12.47
CA GLY A 221 17.56 27.53 -11.18
C GLY A 221 16.03 27.37 -11.26
N SER A 222 15.46 27.16 -12.45
CA SER A 222 14.10 26.70 -12.63
C SER A 222 14.02 25.17 -12.56
N GLY A 223 12.95 24.63 -11.96
CA GLY A 223 12.75 23.19 -11.91
C GLY A 223 12.27 22.65 -13.25
N VAL A 224 12.82 21.52 -13.70
CA VAL A 224 12.26 20.71 -14.78
C VAL A 224 11.59 19.49 -14.16
N HIS A 225 10.36 19.23 -14.59
CA HIS A 225 9.55 18.12 -14.13
C HIS A 225 9.48 17.08 -15.23
N HIS A 226 9.85 15.85 -14.91
CA HIS A 226 9.76 14.71 -15.81
C HIS A 226 8.70 13.76 -15.27
N LEU A 227 7.74 13.44 -16.10
CA LEU A 227 6.65 12.54 -15.79
C LEU A 227 6.73 11.34 -16.72
N ARG A 228 6.70 10.14 -16.15
CA ARG A 228 6.58 8.89 -16.90
C ARG A 228 5.35 8.16 -16.43
N TRP A 229 4.53 7.66 -17.34
CA TRP A 229 3.29 6.98 -16.98
C TRP A 229 2.89 5.89 -17.98
N THR A 230 2.38 4.78 -17.45
CA THR A 230 1.83 3.66 -18.23
C THR A 230 0.58 3.13 -17.55
N PRO A 231 -0.53 2.92 -18.27
CA PRO A 231 -1.72 2.30 -17.71
C PRO A 231 -1.46 0.81 -17.44
N VAL A 232 -2.10 0.27 -16.41
CA VAL A 232 -2.07 -1.18 -16.12
C VAL A 232 -3.15 -1.85 -16.96
N VAL A 233 -2.74 -2.62 -17.97
CA VAL A 233 -3.64 -3.29 -18.93
C VAL A 233 -3.32 -4.79 -18.96
N ALA A 234 -4.36 -5.61 -19.16
CA ALA A 234 -4.21 -7.07 -19.21
C ALA A 234 -3.32 -7.50 -20.38
N GLY A 235 -2.40 -8.44 -20.13
CA GLY A 235 -1.55 -9.06 -21.17
C GLY A 235 -0.47 -8.14 -21.75
N THR A 236 -0.30 -6.94 -21.19
CA THR A 236 0.75 -5.99 -21.57
C THR A 236 1.70 -5.81 -20.40
N GLU A 237 2.96 -6.22 -20.57
CA GLU A 237 4.00 -5.84 -19.62
C GLU A 237 4.26 -4.33 -19.78
N PRO A 238 4.40 -3.57 -18.68
CA PRO A 238 4.72 -2.14 -18.73
C PRO A 238 6.19 -1.95 -19.14
N LYS A 239 6.51 -2.26 -20.40
CA LYS A 239 7.84 -2.08 -21.00
C LYS A 239 8.02 -0.67 -21.55
N ASP A 240 6.94 -0.03 -21.96
CA ASP A 240 6.96 1.29 -22.56
C ASP A 240 6.41 2.32 -21.56
N MET A 241 7.29 3.14 -21.00
CA MET A 241 6.94 4.26 -20.13
C MET A 241 7.28 5.57 -20.83
N PRO A 242 6.38 6.13 -21.65
CA PRO A 242 6.65 7.41 -22.32
C PRO A 242 7.01 8.48 -21.29
N THR A 243 8.07 9.23 -21.57
CA THR A 243 8.53 10.33 -20.73
C THR A 243 8.04 11.65 -21.30
N LEU A 244 7.32 12.42 -20.48
CA LEU A 244 6.88 13.78 -20.75
C LEU A 244 7.74 14.74 -19.92
N ARG A 245 8.32 15.75 -20.56
CA ARG A 245 9.12 16.80 -19.91
C ARG A 245 8.32 18.09 -19.84
N PHE A 246 8.38 18.76 -18.70
CA PHE A 246 7.74 20.05 -18.45
C PHE A 246 8.74 21.00 -17.79
N GLU A 247 8.86 22.22 -18.30
CA GLU A 247 9.76 23.25 -17.76
C GLU A 247 8.95 24.22 -16.89
N SER A 248 9.41 24.54 -15.67
CA SER A 248 8.70 25.44 -14.76
C SER A 248 8.89 26.93 -15.08
N SER A 249 9.86 27.28 -15.93
CA SER A 249 10.27 28.67 -16.20
C SER A 249 9.61 29.35 -17.40
N SER A 250 8.98 28.63 -18.32
CA SER A 250 8.31 29.28 -19.45
C SER A 250 6.84 29.53 -19.11
N GLY A 251 6.38 30.76 -19.36
CA GLY A 251 4.95 31.10 -19.40
C GLY A 251 4.21 30.42 -20.56
N ASP A 252 4.56 29.18 -20.92
CA ASP A 252 3.84 28.37 -21.89
C ASP A 252 2.66 27.69 -21.21
N VAL A 253 1.52 28.36 -21.34
CA VAL A 253 0.21 27.97 -20.78
C VAL A 253 -0.21 26.55 -21.20
N ASP A 254 0.19 26.10 -22.39
CA ASP A 254 -0.27 24.84 -22.98
C ASP A 254 0.30 23.56 -22.33
N GLY A 255 1.53 23.62 -21.79
CA GLY A 255 2.16 22.47 -21.11
C GLY A 255 1.88 22.44 -19.60
N ALA A 256 1.75 23.61 -18.99
CA ALA A 256 1.48 23.76 -17.57
C ALA A 256 0.07 23.25 -17.19
N GLU A 257 -0.94 23.47 -18.04
CA GLU A 257 -2.29 22.93 -17.80
C GLU A 257 -2.33 21.41 -17.89
N LEU A 258 -1.62 20.80 -18.85
CA LEU A 258 -1.55 19.35 -18.98
C LEU A 258 -0.78 18.72 -17.81
N TYR A 259 0.33 19.32 -17.40
CA TYR A 259 1.06 18.91 -16.20
C TYR A 259 0.21 19.07 -14.94
N GLN A 260 -0.49 20.19 -14.76
CA GLN A 260 -1.36 20.41 -13.60
C GLN A 260 -2.56 19.46 -13.62
N ALA A 261 -3.16 19.20 -14.77
CA ALA A 261 -4.24 18.24 -14.91
C ALA A 261 -3.74 16.83 -14.57
N PHE A 262 -2.54 16.46 -15.02
CA PHE A 262 -1.94 15.17 -14.72
C PHE A 262 -1.48 15.06 -13.26
N SER A 263 -0.88 16.11 -12.69
CA SER A 263 -0.49 16.14 -11.28
C SER A 263 -1.74 16.07 -10.42
N ARG A 264 -2.80 16.83 -10.72
CA ARG A 264 -4.09 16.72 -10.05
C ARG A 264 -4.71 15.35 -10.22
N PHE A 265 -4.67 14.75 -11.42
CA PHE A 265 -5.21 13.41 -11.65
C PHE A 265 -4.44 12.34 -10.88
N SER A 266 -3.11 12.40 -10.87
CA SER A 266 -2.26 11.48 -10.13
C SER A 266 -2.39 11.69 -8.61
N GLU A 267 -2.44 12.94 -8.14
CA GLU A 267 -2.73 13.29 -6.77
C GLU A 267 -4.12 12.85 -6.36
N ASP A 268 -5.14 13.03 -7.19
CA ASP A 268 -6.52 12.62 -6.94
C ASP A 268 -6.63 11.09 -6.91
N LEU A 269 -5.94 10.40 -7.83
CA LEU A 269 -5.82 8.95 -7.80
C LEU A 269 -5.09 8.46 -6.57
N ILE A 270 -4.09 9.18 -6.09
CA ILE A 270 -3.39 8.86 -4.84
C ILE A 270 -4.30 9.19 -3.64
N SER A 271 -4.87 10.38 -3.56
CA SER A 271 -5.56 10.95 -2.38
C SER A 271 -6.97 10.42 -2.17
N ARG A 272 -7.65 9.94 -3.22
CA ARG A 272 -8.96 9.28 -3.10
C ARG A 272 -8.87 7.85 -2.57
N ARG A 273 -7.67 7.27 -2.51
CA ARG A 273 -7.40 5.93 -1.97
C ARG A 273 -7.08 6.07 -0.49
N ALA A 274 -7.36 5.08 0.35
CA ALA A 274 -7.00 5.20 1.77
C ALA A 274 -5.48 5.03 1.88
N VAL A 275 -4.77 6.15 1.75
CA VAL A 275 -3.32 6.17 1.69
C VAL A 275 -2.75 5.95 3.08
N ARG A 276 -2.02 4.85 3.27
CA ARG A 276 -1.22 4.64 4.48
C ARG A 276 0.22 5.02 4.19
N ARG A 277 0.73 6.04 4.89
CA ARG A 277 2.08 6.56 4.75
C ARG A 277 2.97 6.06 5.87
N PHE A 278 4.16 5.62 5.50
CA PHE A 278 5.20 5.05 6.34
C PHE A 278 6.47 5.86 6.12
N PRO A 279 6.78 6.85 6.98
CA PRO A 279 8.04 7.57 6.86
C PRO A 279 9.19 6.62 7.20
N LEU A 280 10.18 6.59 6.32
CA LEU A 280 11.38 5.75 6.40
C LEU A 280 12.60 6.58 6.78
N VAL A 281 12.74 7.80 6.25
CA VAL A 281 13.83 8.73 6.56
C VAL A 281 13.26 10.12 6.75
N ARG A 282 13.64 10.82 7.83
CA ARG A 282 13.32 12.21 8.14
C ARG A 282 14.49 12.85 8.89
N ALA A 283 15.44 13.39 8.13
CA ALA A 283 16.69 13.94 8.67
C ALA A 283 16.46 15.15 9.58
N ASP A 284 15.44 15.97 9.31
CA ASP A 284 15.04 17.11 10.16
C ASP A 284 14.59 16.69 11.56
N LEU A 285 14.12 15.45 11.70
CA LEU A 285 13.68 14.84 12.95
C LEU A 285 14.69 13.82 13.49
N GLY A 286 15.84 13.66 12.83
CA GLY A 286 16.87 12.67 13.19
C GLY A 286 16.37 11.24 13.17
N TYR A 287 15.39 10.93 12.32
CA TYR A 287 14.73 9.63 12.26
C TYR A 287 15.10 8.89 10.98
N GLU A 288 15.47 7.62 11.14
CA GLU A 288 15.75 6.69 10.06
C GLU A 288 15.30 5.30 10.50
N ARG A 289 14.47 4.62 9.70
CA ARG A 289 13.93 3.29 10.04
C ARG A 289 15.00 2.23 9.81
N ALA A 290 15.35 1.49 10.86
CA ALA A 290 16.36 0.43 10.76
C ALA A 290 15.83 -0.84 10.07
N ASP A 291 14.62 -1.30 10.41
CA ASP A 291 14.07 -2.58 9.94
C ASP A 291 13.11 -2.42 8.75
N VAL A 292 13.68 -2.32 7.54
CA VAL A 292 12.91 -2.23 6.28
C VAL A 292 12.33 -3.58 5.87
N ALA A 293 13.08 -4.67 6.04
CA ALA A 293 12.61 -6.01 5.66
C ALA A 293 11.40 -6.45 6.50
N GLY A 294 11.44 -6.23 7.83
CA GLY A 294 10.30 -6.51 8.71
C GLY A 294 9.08 -5.66 8.40
N LEU A 295 9.27 -4.39 8.00
CA LEU A 295 8.18 -3.55 7.51
C LEU A 295 7.54 -4.17 6.25
N VAL A 296 8.33 -4.52 5.24
CA VAL A 296 7.83 -5.06 3.97
C VAL A 296 7.12 -6.41 4.17
N GLU A 297 7.66 -7.29 5.01
CA GLU A 297 7.00 -8.56 5.36
C GLU A 297 5.61 -8.37 5.97
N LEU A 298 5.44 -7.35 6.82
CA LEU A 298 4.15 -7.01 7.41
C LEU A 298 3.20 -6.39 6.39
N LEU A 299 3.68 -5.47 5.55
CA LEU A 299 2.87 -4.82 4.51
C LEU A 299 2.30 -5.85 3.52
N ALA A 300 3.02 -6.93 3.24
CA ALA A 300 2.54 -8.04 2.39
C ALA A 300 1.25 -8.69 2.92
N LYS A 301 1.00 -8.61 4.23
CA LYS A 301 -0.14 -9.24 4.91
C LYS A 301 -1.31 -8.27 5.13
N ILE A 302 -1.16 -7.00 4.80
CA ILE A 302 -2.17 -5.98 5.07
C ILE A 302 -3.20 -5.95 3.94
N SER A 303 -4.43 -6.31 4.28
CA SER A 303 -5.60 -6.18 3.43
C SER A 303 -6.40 -4.94 3.82
N THR A 304 -6.06 -3.82 3.21
CA THR A 304 -6.72 -2.52 3.44
C THR A 304 -7.97 -2.33 2.59
N HIS A 305 -8.07 -3.03 1.46
CA HIS A 305 -9.19 -2.88 0.53
C HIS A 305 -10.49 -3.41 1.18
N PRO A 306 -11.59 -2.62 1.23
CA PRO A 306 -12.83 -3.01 1.91
C PRO A 306 -13.40 -4.37 1.46
N ILE A 307 -13.35 -4.67 0.16
CA ILE A 307 -13.78 -5.96 -0.42
C ILE A 307 -12.91 -7.15 0.04
N MET A 308 -11.65 -6.89 0.39
CA MET A 308 -10.67 -7.91 0.75
C MET A 308 -10.57 -8.15 2.25
N ARG A 309 -11.30 -7.38 3.07
CA ARG A 309 -11.45 -7.67 4.48
C ARG A 309 -12.38 -8.86 4.61
N ARG A 310 -11.83 -9.99 5.09
CA ARG A 310 -12.64 -11.19 5.36
C ARG A 310 -13.67 -10.88 6.42
N ASP A 311 -14.80 -11.59 6.34
CA ASP A 311 -15.84 -11.53 7.36
C ASP A 311 -15.24 -11.79 8.73
N ASP A 312 -15.76 -11.05 9.72
CA ASP A 312 -15.47 -11.36 11.10
C ASP A 312 -15.83 -12.83 11.36
N VAL A 313 -14.96 -13.55 12.07
CA VAL A 313 -15.16 -14.97 12.41
C VAL A 313 -15.55 -15.11 13.88
N SER A 314 -16.42 -16.08 14.17
CA SER A 314 -16.80 -16.40 15.55
C SER A 314 -16.09 -17.68 15.97
N PHE A 315 -15.60 -17.71 17.20
CA PHE A 315 -14.69 -18.71 17.74
C PHE A 315 -15.37 -19.51 18.85
N ASP A 316 -15.05 -20.79 18.93
CA ASP A 316 -15.41 -21.63 20.07
C ASP A 316 -14.46 -21.31 21.23
N VAL A 317 -15.02 -20.96 22.39
CA VAL A 317 -14.22 -20.61 23.58
C VAL A 317 -14.25 -21.77 24.57
N SER A 318 -13.10 -22.03 25.19
CA SER A 318 -12.98 -22.93 26.34
C SER A 318 -12.30 -22.22 27.49
N ILE A 319 -12.59 -22.64 28.71
CA ILE A 319 -12.00 -22.09 29.94
C ILE A 319 -11.22 -23.20 30.62
N THR A 320 -9.93 -22.97 30.86
CA THR A 320 -9.06 -23.83 31.66
C THR A 320 -8.80 -23.17 33.00
N ALA A 321 -9.28 -23.75 34.09
CA ALA A 321 -9.13 -23.18 35.42
C ALA A 321 -8.97 -24.27 36.50
N PRO A 322 -8.40 -23.94 37.67
CA PRO A 322 -8.42 -24.80 38.85
C PRO A 322 -9.83 -25.31 39.16
N VAL A 323 -9.97 -26.59 39.49
CA VAL A 323 -11.26 -27.23 39.82
C VAL A 323 -11.96 -26.49 40.95
N ALA A 324 -11.21 -25.97 41.93
CA ALA A 324 -11.75 -25.18 43.03
C ALA A 324 -12.49 -23.91 42.54
N LEU A 325 -11.99 -23.25 41.48
CA LEU A 325 -12.63 -22.09 40.85
C LEU A 325 -13.80 -22.47 39.94
N LEU A 326 -13.81 -23.69 39.40
CA LEU A 326 -14.95 -24.21 38.65
C LEU A 326 -16.05 -24.75 39.59
N GLY A 327 -15.75 -24.94 40.87
CA GLY A 327 -16.65 -25.47 41.90
C GLY A 327 -16.93 -26.98 41.78
N GLU A 328 -17.58 -27.56 42.78
CA GLU A 328 -17.94 -29.01 42.81
C GLU A 328 -18.96 -29.42 41.72
N ARG A 329 -19.49 -28.47 40.94
CA ARG A 329 -20.48 -28.71 39.86
C ARG A 329 -19.84 -29.05 38.51
N THR A 330 -18.64 -29.65 38.49
CA THR A 330 -17.90 -30.02 37.27
C THR A 330 -18.47 -31.22 36.49
N ALA A 331 -19.72 -31.62 36.75
CA ALA A 331 -20.42 -32.56 35.89
C ALA A 331 -20.94 -31.84 34.62
N LEU A 332 -20.07 -31.77 33.59
CA LEU A 332 -20.44 -31.76 32.17
C LEU A 332 -21.45 -30.70 31.70
N LYS A 333 -21.50 -29.49 32.28
CA LYS A 333 -22.29 -28.40 31.69
C LYS A 333 -21.37 -27.35 31.07
N PRO A 334 -21.56 -26.99 29.79
CA PRO A 334 -20.90 -25.82 29.23
C PRO A 334 -21.37 -24.55 29.95
N TRP A 335 -20.45 -23.62 30.18
CA TRP A 335 -20.71 -22.38 30.93
C TRP A 335 -21.02 -21.23 29.98
N GLU A 336 -21.81 -20.26 30.44
CA GLU A 336 -21.83 -18.92 29.85
C GLU A 336 -20.60 -18.14 30.35
N VAL A 337 -19.80 -17.55 29.45
CA VAL A 337 -18.60 -16.77 29.84
C VAL A 337 -18.96 -15.65 30.80
N ARG A 338 -20.16 -15.07 30.64
CA ARG A 338 -20.68 -14.03 31.52
C ARG A 338 -20.72 -14.48 32.97
N THR A 339 -21.28 -15.64 33.24
CA THR A 339 -21.42 -16.19 34.60
C THR A 339 -20.05 -16.47 35.22
N PHE A 340 -19.10 -16.96 34.42
CA PHE A 340 -17.72 -17.12 34.87
C PHE A 340 -17.04 -15.77 35.19
N TYR A 341 -17.24 -14.78 34.32
CA TYR A 341 -16.73 -13.42 34.48
C TYR A 341 -17.26 -12.74 35.75
N GLU A 342 -18.58 -12.73 35.94
CA GLU A 342 -19.22 -12.10 37.08
C GLU A 342 -18.91 -12.82 38.40
N ALA A 343 -18.74 -14.14 38.40
CA ALA A 343 -18.52 -14.91 39.63
C ALA A 343 -17.06 -14.93 40.11
N TYR A 344 -16.09 -14.87 39.20
CA TYR A 344 -14.69 -15.11 39.54
C TYR A 344 -13.75 -14.00 39.12
N LEU A 345 -14.22 -13.02 38.34
CA LEU A 345 -13.35 -12.05 37.65
C LEU A 345 -13.71 -10.59 37.92
N ASP A 346 -14.81 -10.29 38.62
CA ASP A 346 -15.20 -8.97 39.11
C ASP A 346 -15.90 -9.12 40.49
N PRO A 347 -15.54 -8.43 41.61
CA PRO A 347 -14.45 -7.49 41.93
C PRO A 347 -13.55 -7.92 43.15
N ALA A 348 -13.39 -9.22 43.47
CA ALA A 348 -12.75 -9.65 44.73
C ALA A 348 -11.31 -10.22 44.65
N GLY A 349 -10.61 -10.12 43.52
CA GLY A 349 -9.14 -10.29 43.47
C GLY A 349 -8.57 -11.69 43.80
N SER A 350 -9.35 -12.77 43.71
CA SER A 350 -8.86 -14.13 43.99
C SER A 350 -8.07 -14.79 42.83
N VAL A 351 -8.24 -14.30 41.60
CA VAL A 351 -7.51 -14.80 40.43
C VAL A 351 -6.24 -13.99 40.21
N VAL A 352 -5.08 -14.65 40.31
CA VAL A 352 -3.75 -14.03 40.26
C VAL A 352 -3.31 -13.74 38.82
N SER A 353 -3.67 -14.60 37.87
CA SER A 353 -3.38 -14.32 36.46
C SER A 353 -4.37 -14.94 35.48
N PHE A 354 -4.49 -14.31 34.31
CA PHE A 354 -5.31 -14.77 33.20
C PHE A 354 -4.49 -14.74 31.91
N THR A 355 -4.57 -15.81 31.12
CA THR A 355 -3.94 -15.91 29.79
C THR A 355 -4.98 -16.34 28.76
N ALA A 356 -5.12 -15.56 27.69
CA ALA A 356 -5.93 -15.94 26.54
C ALA A 356 -5.01 -16.52 25.47
N GLU A 357 -5.29 -17.75 25.06
CA GLU A 357 -4.65 -18.40 23.93
C GLU A 357 -5.66 -18.50 22.80
N MET A 358 -5.31 -17.97 21.63
CA MET A 358 -6.17 -18.00 20.45
C MET A 358 -5.50 -18.87 19.39
N ALA A 359 -6.27 -19.77 18.79
CA ALA A 359 -5.86 -20.61 17.67
C ALA A 359 -6.77 -20.32 16.47
N PRO A 360 -6.52 -19.22 15.73
CA PRO A 360 -7.52 -18.70 14.80
C PRO A 360 -7.83 -19.65 13.64
N ARG A 361 -6.83 -20.40 13.16
CA ARG A 361 -7.00 -21.47 12.15
C ARG A 361 -7.92 -22.60 12.58
N ARG A 362 -8.00 -22.88 13.89
CA ARG A 362 -8.92 -23.89 14.45
C ARG A 362 -10.25 -23.27 14.89
N GLN A 363 -10.39 -21.95 14.74
CA GLN A 363 -11.49 -21.15 15.26
C GLN A 363 -11.75 -21.41 16.76
N GLN A 364 -10.68 -21.56 17.53
CA GLN A 364 -10.73 -21.88 18.96
C GLN A 364 -10.00 -20.81 19.79
N ALA A 365 -10.52 -20.55 20.98
CA ALA A 365 -9.81 -19.79 22.00
C ALA A 365 -9.90 -20.48 23.37
N THR A 366 -8.84 -20.36 24.16
CA THR A 366 -8.74 -20.91 25.50
C THR A 366 -8.44 -19.78 26.48
N ILE A 367 -9.27 -19.67 27.50
CA ILE A 367 -9.15 -18.75 28.62
C ILE A 367 -8.53 -19.53 29.77
N ARG A 368 -7.22 -19.35 30.00
CA ARG A 368 -6.52 -19.97 31.12
C ARG A 368 -6.53 -19.05 32.34
N VAL A 369 -7.01 -19.58 33.45
CA VAL A 369 -7.09 -18.89 34.74
C VAL A 369 -6.12 -19.54 35.71
N ASP A 370 -5.32 -18.73 36.38
CA ASP A 370 -4.36 -19.15 37.40
C ASP A 370 -4.66 -18.43 38.71
N ASP A 371 -4.74 -19.18 39.80
CA ASP A 371 -4.92 -18.69 41.16
C ASP A 371 -3.58 -18.59 41.93
N GLY A 372 -2.45 -18.95 41.30
CA GLY A 372 -1.13 -18.98 41.92
C GLY A 372 -0.96 -20.11 42.97
N ALA A 373 -2.00 -20.91 43.22
CA ALA A 373 -2.05 -21.98 44.20
C ALA A 373 -2.37 -23.28 43.47
N HIS A 374 -1.38 -23.81 42.76
CA HIS A 374 -1.49 -24.96 41.86
C HIS A 374 -2.43 -26.07 42.37
N GLY A 375 -3.64 -26.12 41.80
CA GLY A 375 -4.61 -27.21 41.95
C GLY A 375 -4.78 -28.03 40.67
N GLU A 376 -5.59 -29.09 40.72
CA GLU A 376 -6.06 -29.79 39.51
C GLU A 376 -6.78 -28.79 38.60
N VAL A 377 -6.42 -28.74 37.32
CA VAL A 377 -7.04 -27.86 36.31
C VAL A 377 -7.97 -28.67 35.41
N ARG A 378 -9.10 -28.08 35.02
CA ARG A 378 -10.02 -28.66 34.03
C ARG A 378 -10.35 -27.66 32.93
N THR A 379 -10.62 -28.18 31.74
CA THR A 379 -11.08 -27.42 30.59
C THR A 379 -12.58 -27.64 30.39
N VAL A 380 -13.34 -26.55 30.28
CA VAL A 380 -14.79 -26.55 30.07
C VAL A 380 -15.12 -25.73 28.82
N PRO A 381 -15.89 -26.27 27.85
CA PRO A 381 -16.33 -25.50 26.69
C PRO A 381 -17.42 -24.48 27.07
N VAL A 382 -17.51 -23.42 26.29
CA VAL A 382 -18.52 -22.38 26.42
C VAL A 382 -19.67 -22.63 25.43
N THR A 383 -20.90 -22.27 25.82
CA THR A 383 -22.14 -22.58 25.06
C THR A 383 -22.35 -21.80 23.77
N GLU A 384 -21.72 -20.65 23.61
CA GLU A 384 -21.94 -19.70 22.52
C GLU A 384 -20.63 -19.39 21.78
N LYS A 385 -20.73 -18.93 20.52
CA LYS A 385 -19.56 -18.48 19.75
C LYS A 385 -19.25 -17.01 20.04
N HIS A 386 -17.96 -16.68 20.09
CA HIS A 386 -17.47 -15.36 20.44
C HIS A 386 -16.78 -14.67 19.29
N ARG A 387 -16.87 -13.35 19.22
CA ARG A 387 -15.87 -12.55 18.51
C ARG A 387 -14.66 -12.38 19.41
N LEU A 388 -13.48 -12.44 18.83
CA LEU A 388 -12.23 -12.18 19.52
C LEU A 388 -11.65 -10.86 19.04
N ALA A 389 -11.11 -10.08 19.96
CA ALA A 389 -10.41 -8.83 19.67
C ALA A 389 -9.10 -8.74 20.47
N ALA A 390 -8.11 -8.07 19.92
CA ALA A 390 -6.80 -7.89 20.52
C ALA A 390 -6.34 -6.43 20.35
N PHE A 391 -5.92 -5.84 21.46
CA PHE A 391 -5.58 -4.42 21.55
C PHE A 391 -4.26 -4.19 22.25
N ALA A 392 -3.56 -3.12 21.87
CA ALA A 392 -2.21 -2.83 22.31
C ALA A 392 -2.12 -1.50 23.05
N LEU A 393 -1.68 -1.57 24.31
CA LEU A 393 -1.32 -0.42 25.14
C LEU A 393 0.15 -0.07 24.88
N MET A 394 0.38 0.66 23.79
CA MET A 394 1.72 1.10 23.38
C MET A 394 2.18 2.22 24.29
N THR A 395 3.23 1.95 25.06
CA THR A 395 3.70 2.85 26.11
C THR A 395 4.96 3.57 25.66
N LEU A 396 4.93 4.89 25.63
CA LEU A 396 6.11 5.72 25.43
C LEU A 396 6.90 5.80 26.75
N PRO A 397 8.21 5.52 26.73
CA PRO A 397 9.07 5.70 27.89
C PRO A 397 9.17 7.19 28.27
N GLY A 398 9.29 7.47 29.56
CA GLY A 398 9.40 8.82 30.12
C GLY A 398 9.27 8.82 31.64
N ALA A 399 9.48 9.98 32.27
CA ALA A 399 9.31 10.15 33.72
C ALA A 399 7.88 9.80 34.18
N GLU A 400 6.90 10.08 33.33
CA GLU A 400 5.56 9.53 33.38
C GLU A 400 5.31 8.76 32.08
N PRO A 401 5.10 7.42 32.14
CA PRO A 401 4.83 6.63 30.95
C PRO A 401 3.50 7.05 30.33
N SER A 402 3.50 7.31 29.04
CA SER A 402 2.30 7.71 28.30
C SER A 402 1.82 6.59 27.38
N VAL A 403 0.52 6.36 27.33
CA VAL A 403 -0.09 5.38 26.42
C VAL A 403 -0.53 6.09 25.15
N LEU A 404 -0.21 5.49 24.00
CA LEU A 404 -0.74 5.91 22.71
C LEU A 404 -2.19 5.45 22.57
N LEU A 405 -3.08 6.39 22.27
CA LEU A 405 -4.51 6.18 22.07
C LEU A 405 -4.93 6.84 20.76
N VAL A 406 -5.96 6.30 20.10
CA VAL A 406 -6.49 6.86 18.87
C VAL A 406 -7.67 7.79 19.20
N ASP A 407 -7.59 9.04 18.75
CA ASP A 407 -8.72 9.97 18.71
C ASP A 407 -9.69 9.52 17.60
N LYS A 408 -10.69 8.77 18.02
CA LYS A 408 -11.68 8.13 17.16
C LYS A 408 -12.99 8.05 17.94
N PRO A 409 -13.73 9.16 18.06
CA PRO A 409 -14.99 9.18 18.77
C PRO A 409 -15.97 8.25 18.05
N LYS A 410 -16.08 7.00 18.51
CA LYS A 410 -16.98 5.97 17.99
C LYS A 410 -17.90 5.54 19.12
N GLY A 411 -19.18 5.84 18.97
CA GLY A 411 -20.19 5.44 19.94
C GLY A 411 -19.94 6.11 21.30
N ILE A 412 -19.83 5.27 22.35
CA ILE A 412 -19.74 5.74 23.74
C ILE A 412 -18.32 6.07 24.21
N TRP A 413 -17.29 5.80 23.41
CA TRP A 413 -15.89 6.01 23.79
C TRP A 413 -15.32 7.28 23.18
N ALA A 414 -14.67 8.09 24.03
CA ALA A 414 -13.94 9.27 23.59
C ALA A 414 -12.63 8.92 22.86
N LEU A 415 -11.96 7.84 23.28
CA LEU A 415 -10.67 7.37 22.76
C LEU A 415 -10.74 5.87 22.46
N ASP A 416 -9.96 5.43 21.48
CA ASP A 416 -9.84 4.03 21.07
C ASP A 416 -8.43 3.51 21.43
N VAL A 417 -8.31 2.25 21.87
CA VAL A 417 -7.00 1.62 22.01
C VAL A 417 -6.66 0.96 20.68
N PRO A 418 -5.46 1.18 20.11
CA PRO A 418 -5.08 0.58 18.83
C PRO A 418 -5.26 -0.94 18.85
N GLY A 419 -5.91 -1.47 17.83
CA GLY A 419 -6.20 -2.89 17.74
C GLY A 419 -7.50 -3.20 17.00
N GLY A 420 -7.88 -4.47 17.03
CA GLY A 420 -8.99 -4.92 16.22
C GLY A 420 -9.36 -6.37 16.43
N LYS A 421 -10.20 -6.86 15.52
CA LYS A 421 -10.74 -8.22 15.59
C LYS A 421 -9.72 -9.22 15.06
N VAL A 422 -9.75 -10.40 15.65
CA VAL A 422 -8.85 -11.50 15.26
C VAL A 422 -9.36 -12.11 13.97
N GLY A 423 -8.53 -12.04 12.93
CA GLY A 423 -8.80 -12.64 11.63
C GLY A 423 -8.46 -14.12 11.63
N VAL A 424 -9.07 -14.88 10.71
CA VAL A 424 -8.79 -16.31 10.54
C VAL A 424 -7.34 -16.60 10.11
N ASP A 425 -6.72 -15.64 9.44
CA ASP A 425 -5.33 -15.75 8.96
C ASP A 425 -4.30 -15.32 10.00
N ASP A 426 -4.74 -14.73 11.12
CA ASP A 426 -3.85 -14.39 12.23
C ASP A 426 -3.34 -15.69 12.88
N ALA A 427 -2.05 -15.77 13.19
CA ALA A 427 -1.48 -16.96 13.83
C ALA A 427 -1.93 -17.08 15.30
N ASP A 428 -2.04 -15.94 15.98
CA ASP A 428 -2.52 -15.76 17.34
C ASP A 428 -2.99 -14.29 17.53
N TRP A 429 -3.39 -13.91 18.74
CA TRP A 429 -3.79 -12.52 19.04
C TRP A 429 -2.65 -11.50 18.92
N ARG A 430 -1.38 -11.92 19.02
CA ARG A 430 -0.23 -11.03 18.83
C ARG A 430 -0.07 -10.65 17.37
N ALA A 431 -0.29 -11.59 16.46
CA ALA A 431 -0.34 -11.33 15.03
C ALA A 431 -1.44 -10.31 14.70
N THR A 432 -2.62 -10.42 15.33
CA THR A 432 -3.69 -9.41 15.23
C THR A 432 -3.21 -8.04 15.65
N ILE A 433 -2.60 -7.91 16.85
CA ILE A 433 -2.06 -6.63 17.33
C ILE A 433 -1.03 -6.06 16.35
N ARG A 434 -0.09 -6.86 15.87
CA ARG A 434 0.95 -6.42 14.93
C ARG A 434 0.33 -5.90 13.64
N ARG A 435 -0.62 -6.65 13.07
CA ARG A 435 -1.36 -6.22 11.87
C ARG A 435 -2.07 -4.90 12.13
N GLU A 436 -2.89 -4.83 13.18
CA GLU A 436 -3.70 -3.64 13.50
C GLU A 436 -2.84 -2.41 13.85
N LEU A 437 -1.66 -2.57 14.46
CA LEU A 437 -0.74 -1.45 14.70
C LEU A 437 -0.16 -0.88 13.40
N VAL A 438 0.19 -1.73 12.44
CA VAL A 438 0.61 -1.24 11.12
C VAL A 438 -0.59 -0.62 10.40
N GLU A 439 -1.78 -1.19 10.57
CA GLU A 439 -2.99 -0.69 9.93
C GLU A 439 -3.46 0.68 10.47
N GLU A 440 -3.57 0.83 11.78
CA GLU A 440 -4.13 2.02 12.40
C GLU A 440 -3.08 3.10 12.66
N LEU A 441 -1.83 2.71 12.93
CA LEU A 441 -0.77 3.61 13.39
C LEU A 441 0.48 3.62 12.50
N ALA A 442 0.53 2.83 11.42
CA ALA A 442 1.75 2.64 10.64
C ALA A 442 2.96 2.24 11.50
N LEU A 443 2.72 1.53 12.61
CA LEU A 443 3.73 1.14 13.59
C LEU A 443 4.06 -0.35 13.42
N VAL A 444 5.32 -0.63 13.13
CA VAL A 444 5.86 -2.00 13.00
C VAL A 444 6.58 -2.38 14.29
N LEU A 445 6.16 -3.48 14.90
CA LEU A 445 6.87 -4.08 16.03
C LEU A 445 7.81 -5.18 15.54
N PRO A 446 9.03 -5.29 16.11
CA PRO A 446 9.95 -6.37 15.76
C PRO A 446 9.35 -7.74 16.12
N PRO A 447 9.62 -8.83 15.37
CA PRO A 447 8.96 -10.14 15.54
C PRO A 447 9.02 -10.73 16.96
N ASP A 448 10.04 -10.36 17.72
CA ASP A 448 10.31 -10.76 19.10
C ASP A 448 9.81 -9.74 20.14
N ALA A 449 9.18 -8.64 19.71
CA ALA A 449 8.59 -7.64 20.59
C ALA A 449 7.76 -8.29 21.70
N ASN A 450 8.13 -7.97 22.95
CA ASN A 450 7.48 -8.51 24.12
C ASN A 450 6.10 -7.87 24.31
N LEU A 451 5.09 -8.48 23.69
CA LEU A 451 3.68 -8.20 23.92
C LEU A 451 3.22 -8.97 25.15
N ARG A 452 3.21 -8.31 26.31
CA ARG A 452 2.76 -8.90 27.57
C ARG A 452 1.27 -8.71 27.71
N GLN A 453 0.51 -9.80 27.77
CA GLN A 453 -0.90 -9.72 28.15
C GLN A 453 -1.03 -9.12 29.56
N VAL A 454 -1.81 -8.05 29.68
CA VAL A 454 -1.99 -7.31 30.94
C VAL A 454 -3.43 -7.29 31.43
N ALA A 455 -4.37 -7.43 30.52
CA ALA A 455 -5.79 -7.47 30.85
C ALA A 455 -6.59 -8.16 29.75
N TRP A 456 -7.86 -8.32 30.03
CA TRP A 456 -8.86 -8.75 29.09
C TRP A 456 -10.21 -8.14 29.49
N SER A 457 -11.20 -8.18 28.62
CA SER A 457 -12.57 -7.79 28.93
C SER A 457 -13.56 -8.69 28.20
N TYR A 458 -14.75 -8.80 28.76
CA TYR A 458 -15.85 -9.53 28.16
C TYR A 458 -17.05 -8.61 27.97
N ASP A 459 -17.51 -8.49 26.72
CA ASP A 459 -18.76 -7.82 26.38
C ASP A 459 -19.80 -8.90 26.02
N PRO A 460 -20.71 -9.26 26.94
CA PRO A 460 -21.71 -10.29 26.71
C PRO A 460 -22.76 -9.91 25.66
N LYS A 461 -22.92 -8.61 25.35
CA LYS A 461 -23.98 -8.09 24.48
C LYS A 461 -23.47 -6.92 23.66
N SER A 462 -22.45 -7.17 22.86
CA SER A 462 -21.92 -6.14 21.97
C SER A 462 -22.99 -5.69 20.99
N GLN A 463 -23.50 -4.48 21.20
CA GLN A 463 -24.51 -3.87 20.34
C GLN A 463 -23.99 -3.74 18.90
N LYS A 464 -22.68 -3.55 18.75
CA LYS A 464 -22.02 -3.42 17.46
C LYS A 464 -21.91 -4.75 16.72
N GLU A 465 -21.59 -5.82 17.44
CA GLU A 465 -21.25 -7.12 16.83
C GLU A 465 -22.41 -8.11 16.82
N GLY A 466 -23.45 -7.89 17.63
CA GLY A 466 -24.62 -8.77 17.74
C GLY A 466 -24.34 -10.11 18.42
N VAL A 467 -23.10 -10.36 18.82
CA VAL A 467 -22.62 -11.55 19.53
C VAL A 467 -21.62 -11.14 20.61
N PRO A 468 -21.36 -12.00 21.60
CA PRO A 468 -20.42 -11.67 22.67
C PRO A 468 -18.98 -11.48 22.16
N VAL A 469 -18.25 -10.56 22.77
CA VAL A 469 -16.88 -10.20 22.38
C VAL A 469 -15.93 -10.45 23.56
N LEU A 470 -14.88 -11.23 23.31
CA LEU A 470 -13.74 -11.37 24.21
C LEU A 470 -12.58 -10.52 23.70
N SER A 471 -12.11 -9.60 24.52
CA SER A 471 -10.99 -8.71 24.17
C SER A 471 -9.77 -8.99 25.01
N VAL A 472 -8.59 -9.06 24.38
CA VAL A 472 -7.30 -9.17 25.05
C VAL A 472 -6.56 -7.83 24.94
N TYR A 473 -5.93 -7.41 26.04
CA TYR A 473 -5.09 -6.22 26.08
C TYR A 473 -3.67 -6.62 26.40
N ALA A 474 -2.74 -6.23 25.54
CA ALA A 474 -1.32 -6.39 25.77
C ALA A 474 -0.64 -5.03 25.94
N ALA A 475 0.30 -4.96 26.87
CA ALA A 475 1.15 -3.79 27.03
C ALA A 475 2.50 -4.04 26.36
N HIS A 476 3.04 -2.97 25.79
CA HIS A 476 4.37 -2.96 25.21
C HIS A 476 5.03 -1.62 25.48
N LEU A 477 6.26 -1.65 25.98
CA LEU A 477 7.10 -0.47 26.12
C LEU A 477 7.83 -0.24 24.80
N LEU A 478 7.56 0.89 24.14
CA LEU A 478 8.19 1.22 22.88
C LEU A 478 9.69 1.49 23.09
N GLU A 479 10.49 0.83 22.26
CA GLU A 479 11.93 1.09 22.16
C GLU A 479 12.20 2.53 21.71
N PRO A 480 13.39 3.10 22.01
CA PRO A 480 13.69 4.51 21.73
C PRO A 480 13.41 4.95 20.29
N GLU A 481 13.74 4.12 19.30
CA GLU A 481 13.51 4.43 17.87
C GLU A 481 12.00 4.52 17.56
N LEU A 482 11.22 3.53 17.96
CA LEU A 482 9.76 3.52 17.76
C LEU A 482 9.04 4.57 18.60
N ALA A 483 9.54 4.87 19.79
CA ALA A 483 9.04 5.96 20.62
C ALA A 483 9.30 7.32 19.97
N SER A 484 10.47 7.50 19.33
CA SER A 484 10.78 8.69 18.53
C SER A 484 9.84 8.81 17.32
N TYR A 485 9.63 7.71 16.59
CA TYR A 485 8.66 7.65 15.50
C TYR A 485 7.27 8.09 15.95
N ALA A 486 6.77 7.48 17.04
CA ALA A 486 5.45 7.77 17.56
C ALA A 486 5.30 9.24 17.97
N ARG A 487 6.29 9.81 18.66
CA ARG A 487 6.28 11.22 19.08
C ARG A 487 6.37 12.20 17.91
N SER A 488 7.10 11.84 16.86
CA SER A 488 7.42 12.74 15.74
C SER A 488 6.36 12.69 14.64
N PHE A 489 5.71 11.53 14.42
CA PHE A 489 4.83 11.31 13.27
C PHE A 489 3.40 10.94 13.64
N LEU A 490 3.17 10.29 14.79
CA LEU A 490 1.82 9.89 15.20
C LEU A 490 1.17 10.92 16.12
N VAL A 491 1.94 11.46 17.06
CA VAL A 491 1.47 12.44 18.05
C VAL A 491 1.69 13.85 17.51
N GLY A 492 0.62 14.63 17.37
CA GLY A 492 0.70 15.94 16.72
C GLY A 492 1.38 17.05 17.54
N LYS A 493 2.18 17.90 16.85
CA LYS A 493 2.36 19.34 17.14
C LYS A 493 1.56 20.17 16.12
N ASP A 494 1.14 21.37 16.46
CA ASP A 494 -0.04 22.07 15.89
C ASP A 494 -0.05 22.22 14.36
N GLY A 495 -1.21 21.93 13.73
CA GLY A 495 -1.58 22.59 12.47
C GLY A 495 -1.93 21.75 11.23
N VAL A 496 -1.77 20.42 11.17
CA VAL A 496 -2.09 19.66 9.93
C VAL A 496 -3.06 18.51 10.21
N ALA A 497 -4.05 18.37 9.33
CA ALA A 497 -5.28 17.57 9.38
C ALA A 497 -5.13 16.02 9.50
N ALA A 498 -4.04 15.51 10.07
CA ALA A 498 -3.72 14.08 10.16
C ALA A 498 -3.85 13.49 11.59
N ARG A 499 -4.40 14.21 12.56
CA ARG A 499 -4.38 13.80 13.97
C ARG A 499 -5.45 12.76 14.27
N ARG A 500 -5.05 11.48 14.28
CA ARG A 500 -5.81 10.38 14.88
C ARG A 500 -5.18 9.82 16.15
N THR A 501 -4.00 10.25 16.61
CA THR A 501 -3.32 9.61 17.77
C THR A 501 -2.87 10.62 18.83
N LEU A 502 -3.05 10.26 20.10
CA LEU A 502 -2.71 11.02 21.30
C LEU A 502 -1.81 10.19 22.21
N ALA A 503 -0.89 10.85 22.92
CA ALA A 503 -0.11 10.23 23.99
C ALA A 503 -0.57 10.81 25.34
N LEU A 504 -1.18 9.99 26.19
CA LEU A 504 -1.69 10.43 27.50
C LEU A 504 -0.97 9.70 28.64
N PRO A 505 -0.57 10.40 29.73
CA PRO A 505 0.04 9.75 30.87
C PRO A 505 -0.83 8.64 31.44
N ALA A 506 -0.26 7.45 31.67
CA ALA A 506 -1.01 6.30 32.19
C ALA A 506 -1.65 6.59 33.55
N ALA A 507 -0.97 7.37 34.40
CA ALA A 507 -1.50 7.82 35.69
C ALA A 507 -2.74 8.72 35.54
N ASP A 508 -2.78 9.59 34.52
CA ASP A 508 -3.92 10.45 34.24
C ASP A 508 -5.11 9.65 33.75
N LEU A 509 -4.87 8.67 32.87
CA LEU A 509 -5.89 7.73 32.40
C LEU A 509 -6.49 6.94 33.55
N LEU A 510 -5.66 6.47 34.49
CA LEU A 510 -6.12 5.79 35.71
C LEU A 510 -6.98 6.70 36.59
N ARG A 511 -6.58 7.94 36.82
CA ARG A 511 -7.39 8.90 37.61
C ARG A 511 -8.74 9.16 36.95
N ARG A 512 -8.75 9.34 35.63
CA ARG A 512 -9.99 9.54 34.86
C ARG A 512 -10.92 8.33 34.92
N LYS A 513 -10.37 7.12 34.79
CA LYS A 513 -11.16 5.87 34.90
C LYS A 513 -11.67 5.64 36.32
N ALA A 514 -10.86 5.90 37.35
CA ALA A 514 -11.29 5.80 38.74
C ALA A 514 -12.43 6.77 39.08
N ALA A 515 -12.44 7.98 38.51
CA ALA A 515 -13.51 8.96 38.67
C ALA A 515 -14.84 8.54 38.01
N GLN A 516 -14.81 7.59 37.07
CA GLN A 516 -15.99 7.10 36.34
C GLN A 516 -16.68 5.92 37.04
N GLY A 517 -16.13 5.39 38.13
CA GLY A 517 -16.68 4.26 38.88
C GLY A 517 -15.75 3.03 38.88
N ALA A 518 -16.07 2.04 39.72
CA ALA A 518 -15.25 0.85 39.94
C ALA A 518 -15.54 -0.32 38.97
N ASP A 519 -16.47 -0.15 38.04
CA ASP A 519 -16.92 -1.27 37.23
C ASP A 519 -15.88 -1.59 36.16
N ASN A 520 -15.31 -2.81 36.22
CA ASN A 520 -14.51 -3.43 35.16
C ASN A 520 -15.35 -3.74 33.91
N SER A 521 -16.33 -2.90 33.61
CA SER A 521 -17.26 -3.07 32.51
C SER A 521 -16.59 -2.66 31.20
N TRP A 522 -16.96 -3.32 30.11
CA TRP A 522 -16.61 -2.90 28.76
C TRP A 522 -17.15 -1.49 28.40
N ALA A 523 -18.03 -0.93 29.23
CA ALA A 523 -18.74 0.33 29.02
C ALA A 523 -18.00 1.57 29.56
N GLU A 524 -16.71 1.48 29.90
CA GLU A 524 -15.93 2.63 30.41
C GLU A 524 -15.87 3.78 29.36
N PRO A 525 -16.48 4.96 29.62
CA PRO A 525 -16.72 5.98 28.59
C PRO A 525 -15.45 6.67 28.06
N LEU A 526 -14.31 6.56 28.77
CA LEU A 526 -13.04 7.09 28.25
C LEU A 526 -12.53 6.28 27.05
N CYS A 527 -12.45 4.96 27.20
CA CYS A 527 -12.03 4.00 26.17
C CYS A 527 -12.36 2.57 26.63
N HIS A 528 -12.46 1.65 25.69
CA HIS A 528 -12.85 0.25 25.94
C HIS A 528 -11.87 -0.57 26.79
N ALA A 529 -10.61 -0.15 26.95
CA ALA A 529 -9.65 -0.86 27.81
C ALA A 529 -10.02 -0.75 29.30
N PRO A 530 -10.05 -1.85 30.07
CA PRO A 530 -10.43 -1.83 31.47
C PRO A 530 -9.36 -1.17 32.35
N ARG A 531 -9.76 -0.57 33.49
CA ARG A 531 -8.84 0.10 34.44
C ARG A 531 -7.57 -0.71 34.76
N ARG A 532 -7.71 -2.01 35.06
CA ARG A 532 -6.60 -2.93 35.37
C ARG A 532 -5.50 -3.01 34.30
N ALA A 533 -5.84 -2.75 33.04
CA ALA A 533 -4.89 -2.73 31.95
C ALA A 533 -3.89 -1.58 32.11
N PHE A 534 -4.37 -0.40 32.50
CA PHE A 534 -3.53 0.76 32.80
C PHE A 534 -2.78 0.60 34.13
N GLU A 535 -3.36 -0.07 35.13
CA GLU A 535 -2.66 -0.39 36.40
C GLU A 535 -1.44 -1.29 36.12
N ALA A 536 -1.58 -2.27 35.23
CA ALA A 536 -0.49 -3.11 34.79
C ALA A 536 0.58 -2.34 34.00
N VAL A 537 0.20 -1.41 33.12
CA VAL A 537 1.15 -0.53 32.41
C VAL A 537 1.98 0.29 33.39
N VAL A 538 1.35 0.90 34.40
CA VAL A 538 2.06 1.68 35.43
C VAL A 538 3.04 0.79 36.21
N ARG A 539 2.63 -0.41 36.63
CA ARG A 539 3.52 -1.37 37.30
C ARG A 539 4.68 -1.82 36.42
N MET A 540 4.42 -2.08 35.13
CA MET A 540 5.46 -2.50 34.17
C MET A 540 6.51 -1.43 33.94
N ALA A 541 6.16 -0.15 34.06
CA ALA A 541 7.08 0.97 33.88
C ALA A 541 8.00 1.21 35.10
N GLY A 542 7.94 0.38 36.15
CA GLY A 542 8.90 0.42 37.26
C GLY A 542 8.55 1.40 38.39
N ARG A 543 7.26 1.50 38.76
CA ARG A 543 6.82 2.06 40.04
C ARG A 543 6.06 1.02 40.86
#